data_AF-A0A2D6SNH1-F1
#
_entry.id   AF-A0A2D6SNH1-F1
#
_cell.length_a   1.000
_cell.length_b   1.000
_cell.length_c   1.000
_cell.angle_alpha   90.00
_cell.angle_beta   90.00
_cell.angle_gamma   90.00
#
_symmetry.space_group_name_H-M   'P 1'
#
loop_
_entity.id
_entity.type
_entity.pdbx_description
1 polymer ?
#
loop_
_entity_poly.entity_id
_entity_poly.type
_entity_poly.pdbx_seq_one_letter_code
_entity_poly.pdbx_strand_id
1 'polypeptide(L)' 'MLTKKERQILELRKRGLKQTQIASKLKISQPAVSAFESNAKRKIRAARKIIDFVKEIGGIKDYEE' A
#
# COMPACT_ATOMS: atom_id res chain seq x y z
N MET A 1 -5.83 -5.11 3.16
CA MET A 1 -5.90 -4.85 1.70
C MET A 1 -5.70 -3.36 1.40
N LEU A 2 -5.10 -3.02 0.25
CA LEU A 2 -4.97 -1.62 -0.21
C LEU A 2 -6.27 -1.12 -0.87
N THR A 3 -6.63 0.13 -0.61
CA THR A 3 -7.76 0.77 -1.30
C THR A 3 -7.40 1.08 -2.76
N LYS A 4 -8.41 1.42 -3.58
CA LYS A 4 -8.20 1.88 -4.95
C LYS A 4 -7.32 3.12 -5.00
N LYS A 5 -7.55 4.09 -4.10
CA LYS A 5 -6.80 5.35 -4.05
C LYS A 5 -5.35 5.14 -3.62
N GLU A 6 -5.11 4.30 -2.62
CA GLU A 6 -3.77 3.91 -2.17
C GLU A 6 -2.97 3.27 -3.31
N ARG A 7 -3.57 2.32 -4.05
CA ARG A 7 -2.95 1.69 -5.23
C ARG A 7 -2.60 2.71 -6.31
N GLN A 8 -3.56 3.55 -6.70
CA GLN A 8 -3.33 4.59 -7.71
C GLN A 8 -2.18 5.54 -7.34
N ILE A 9 -2.10 5.96 -6.07
CA ILE A 9 -1.02 6.85 -5.60
C ILE A 9 0.34 6.14 -5.70
N LEU A 10 0.44 4.87 -5.27
CA LEU A 10 1.68 4.11 -5.37
C LEU A 10 2.11 3.86 -6.82
N GLU A 11 1.16 3.59 -7.73
CA GLU A 11 1.45 3.44 -9.16
C GLU A 11 2.01 4.74 -9.77
N LEU A 12 1.44 5.89 -9.42
CA LEU A 12 1.96 7.18 -9.86
C LEU A 12 3.33 7.48 -9.24
N ARG A 13 3.58 7.08 -7.99
CA ARG A 13 4.93 7.18 -7.41
C ARG A 13 5.94 6.28 -8.10
N LYS A 14 5.57 5.06 -8.49
CA LYS A 14 6.42 4.16 -9.29
C LYS A 14 6.83 4.80 -10.63
N ARG A 15 5.98 5.65 -11.20
CA ARG A 15 6.28 6.43 -12.42
C ARG A 15 7.09 7.71 -12.17
N GLY A 16 7.56 7.94 -10.95
CA GLY A 16 8.43 9.07 -10.59
C GLY A 16 7.70 10.37 -10.23
N LEU A 17 6.36 10.41 -10.21
CA LEU A 17 5.64 11.65 -9.88
C LEU A 17 5.85 12.03 -8.40
N LYS A 18 6.01 13.32 -8.11
CA LYS A 18 6.02 13.89 -6.75
C LYS A 18 4.59 13.98 -6.20
N GLN A 19 4.45 14.03 -4.87
CA GLN A 19 3.12 14.09 -4.23
C GLN A 19 2.27 15.28 -4.68
N THR A 20 2.89 16.44 -4.94
CA THR A 20 2.22 17.62 -5.49
C THR A 20 1.65 17.37 -6.89
N GLN A 21 2.41 16.71 -7.76
CA GLN A 21 1.96 16.32 -9.10
C GLN A 21 0.83 15.29 -9.04
N ILE A 22 0.91 14.34 -8.09
CA ILE A 22 -0.15 13.35 -7.85
C ILE A 22 -1.41 14.04 -7.33
N ALA A 23 -1.27 15.01 -6.42
CA ALA A 23 -2.37 15.79 -5.88
C ALA A 23 -3.14 16.51 -7.00
N SER A 24 -2.42 17.22 -7.88
CA SER A 24 -3.00 17.85 -9.07
C SER A 24 -3.69 16.83 -9.99
N LYS A 25 -3.04 15.70 -10.28
CA LYS A 25 -3.58 14.67 -11.19
C LYS A 25 -4.83 13.99 -10.65
N LEU A 26 -4.89 13.75 -9.34
CA LEU A 26 -5.99 13.04 -8.67
C LEU A 26 -7.05 13.98 -8.10
N LYS A 27 -6.90 15.30 -8.30
CA LYS A 27 -7.78 16.37 -7.79
C LYS A 27 -8.05 16.25 -6.29
N ILE A 28 -7.00 16.05 -5.50
CA ILE A 28 -7.04 15.99 -4.03
C ILE A 28 -5.91 16.83 -3.44
N SER A 29 -5.96 17.12 -2.14
CA SER A 29 -4.88 17.87 -1.47
C SER A 29 -3.60 17.04 -1.35
N GLN A 30 -2.44 17.70 -1.36
CA GLN A 30 -1.16 17.02 -1.12
C GLN A 30 -1.09 16.33 0.25
N PRO A 31 -1.63 16.91 1.34
CA PRO A 31 -1.75 16.19 2.62
C PRO A 31 -2.56 14.90 2.51
N ALA A 32 -3.66 14.89 1.74
CA ALA A 32 -4.42 13.67 1.50
C ALA A 32 -3.59 12.61 0.77
N VAL A 33 -2.81 13.00 -0.25
CA VAL A 33 -1.87 12.09 -0.93
C VAL A 33 -0.88 11.48 0.07
N SER A 34 -0.29 12.32 0.93
CA SER A 34 0.66 11.87 1.96
C SER A 34 0.03 10.88 2.94
N ALA A 35 -1.19 11.14 3.40
CA ALA A 35 -1.94 10.26 4.29
C ALA A 35 -2.22 8.89 3.63
N PHE A 36 -2.71 8.88 2.39
CA PHE A 36 -2.92 7.63 1.65
C PHE A 36 -1.62 6.87 1.40
N GLU A 37 -0.54 7.56 1.01
CA GLU A 37 0.76 6.92 0.77
C GLU A 37 1.32 6.30 2.07
N SER A 38 1.20 7.01 3.19
CA SER A 38 1.64 6.52 4.51
C SER A 38 0.85 5.29 4.95
N ASN A 39 -0.47 5.33 4.80
CA ASN A 39 -1.35 4.20 5.11
C ASN A 39 -1.04 2.98 4.22
N ALA A 40 -0.82 3.19 2.93
CA ALA A 40 -0.46 2.14 2.00
C ALA A 40 0.86 1.47 2.38
N LYS A 41 1.90 2.27 2.68
CA LYS A 41 3.21 1.77 3.13
C LYS A 41 3.09 0.99 4.44
N ARG A 42 2.28 1.45 5.39
CA ARG A 42 2.01 0.72 6.65
C ARG A 42 1.40 -0.65 6.38
N LYS A 43 0.39 -0.73 5.53
CA LYS A 43 -0.28 -1.98 5.15
C LYS A 43 0.68 -2.95 4.45
N ILE A 44 1.53 -2.46 3.55
CA ILE A 44 2.53 -3.30 2.86
C ILE A 44 3.54 -3.87 3.86
N ARG A 45 4.03 -3.06 4.81
CA ARG A 45 4.94 -3.55 5.87
C ARG A 45 4.28 -4.60 6.75
N ALA A 46 3.02 -4.39 7.15
CA ALA A 46 2.27 -5.37 7.93
C ALA A 46 2.11 -6.69 7.15
N ALA A 47 1.69 -6.62 5.88
CA ALA A 47 1.57 -7.79 5.02
C ALA A 47 2.91 -8.52 4.85
N ARG A 48 4.02 -7.77 4.72
CA ARG A 48 5.35 -8.35 4.61
C ARG A 48 5.73 -9.16 5.85
N LYS A 49 5.49 -8.62 7.05
CA LYS A 49 5.72 -9.35 8.31
C LYS A 49 4.92 -10.65 8.39
N ILE A 50 3.65 -10.62 7.97
CA ILE A 50 2.81 -11.82 7.94
C ILE A 50 3.39 -12.85 6.97
N ILE A 51 3.78 -12.44 5.77
CA ILE A 51 4.40 -13.35 4.78
C ILE A 51 5.70 -13.95 5.30
N ASP A 52 6.53 -13.14 5.95
CA ASP A 52 7.80 -13.61 6.53
C ASP A 52 7.51 -14.65 7.64
N PHE A 53 6.56 -14.39 8.54
CA PHE A 53 6.13 -15.35 9.55
C PHE A 53 5.57 -16.65 8.94
N VAL A 54 4.72 -16.57 7.91
CA VAL A 54 4.17 -17.76 7.21
C VAL A 54 5.29 -18.61 6.63
N LYS A 55 6.36 -18.00 6.12
CA LYS A 55 7.54 -18.73 5.62
C LYS A 55 8.32 -19.38 6.75
N GLU A 56 8.49 -18.69 7.88
CA GLU A 56 9.17 -19.22 9.06
C GLU A 56 8.50 -20.49 9.59
N ILE A 57 7.16 -20.53 9.61
CA ILE A 57 6.40 -21.69 10.11
C ILE A 57 6.20 -22.80 9.06
N GLY A 58 6.71 -22.63 7.84
CA GLY A 58 6.60 -23.64 6.77
C GLY A 58 5.25 -23.68 6.04
N GLY A 59 4.49 -22.58 6.07
CA GLY A 59 3.18 -22.45 5.44
C GLY A 59 2.00 -22.56 6.42
N ILE A 60 0.83 -22.13 5.97
CA ILE A 60 -0.44 -22.36 6.68
C ILE A 60 -1.19 -23.44 5.90
N LYS A 61 -1.56 -24.53 6.57
CA LYS A 61 -2.55 -25.46 6.01
C LYS A 61 -3.92 -24.88 6.31
N ASP A 62 -4.73 -24.69 5.28
CA ASP A 62 -6.12 -24.33 5.45
C ASP A 62 -6.82 -25.52 6.15
N TYR A 63 -7.43 -25.27 7.30
CA TYR A 63 -8.38 -26.20 7.89
C TYR A 63 -9.72 -25.90 7.23
N GLU A 64 -10.10 -26.69 6.23
CA GLU A 64 -11.49 -26.71 5.76
C GLU A 64 -12.33 -27.42 6.83
N GLU A 65 -13.25 -26.69 7.47
CA GLU A 65 -14.33 -27.24 8.30
C GLU A 65 -15.48 -27.77 7.45
#